data_AF-A0A1S6FLF4-F1
#
_entry.id   AF-A0A1S6FLF4-F1
#
_cell.length_a   1.000
_cell.length_b   1.000
_cell.length_c   1.000
_cell.angle_alpha   90.00
_cell.angle_beta   90.00
_cell.angle_gamma   90.00
#
_symmetry.space_group_name_H-M   'P 1'
#
loop_
_entity.id
_entity.type
_entity.pdbx_description
1 polymer ?
#
loop_
_entity_poly.entity_id
_entity_poly.type
_entity_poly.pdbx_seq_one_letter_code
_entity_poly.pdbx_strand_id
1 'polypeptide(L)'
;MANEFLIDGMLSGTGVRNAVDGGYVDPKSLGLSDRLADRIATWQAQYEEVHFAGFPNHRVAELDKEGEALASMVSEELSGALVGYFSNGFMKRLD
;
A
#
# COMPACT_ATOMS: atom_id res chain seq x y z
N MET A 1 0.01 -8.10 -20.78
CA MET A 1 1.04 -7.98 -19.73
C MET A 1 0.26 -7.84 -18.44
N ALA A 2 0.53 -8.67 -17.42
CA ALA A 2 -0.19 -8.56 -16.16
C ALA A 2 0.27 -7.28 -15.46
N ASN A 3 -0.66 -6.41 -15.07
CA ASN A 3 -0.33 -5.28 -14.21
C ASN A 3 -0.12 -5.81 -12.80
N GLU A 4 1.03 -5.54 -12.19
CA GLU A 4 1.30 -5.88 -10.80
C GLU A 4 1.53 -4.61 -9.99
N PHE A 5 0.78 -4.45 -8.91
CA PHE A 5 0.87 -3.32 -7.99
C PHE A 5 1.14 -3.80 -6.56
N LEU A 6 1.73 -2.92 -5.76
CA LEU A 6 1.93 -3.13 -4.34
C LEU A 6 1.29 -2.00 -3.56
N ILE A 7 0.49 -2.33 -2.56
CA ILE A 7 0.25 -1.42 -1.45
C ILE A 7 1.56 -1.30 -0.68
N ASP A 8 2.13 -0.10 -0.66
CA ASP A 8 3.53 0.12 -0.26
C ASP A 8 3.63 1.10 0.91
N GLY A 9 4.12 0.60 2.06
CA GLY A 9 4.29 1.38 3.28
C GLY A 9 5.54 2.28 3.27
N MET A 10 6.29 2.31 2.17
CA MET A 10 7.47 3.16 2.02
C MET A 10 7.10 4.65 2.10
N LEU A 11 7.91 5.38 2.86
CA LEU A 11 7.82 6.82 3.04
C LEU A 11 8.30 7.46 1.75
N SER A 12 7.60 8.50 1.27
CA SER A 12 7.71 9.14 -0.06
C SER A 12 6.88 8.54 -1.21
N GLY A 13 6.05 7.53 -0.92
CA GLY A 13 5.12 6.98 -1.91
C GLY A 13 3.79 7.71 -2.06
N THR A 14 2.91 7.11 -2.84
CA THR A 14 1.46 7.41 -2.91
C THR A 14 0.62 6.34 -2.19
N GLY A 15 1.29 5.44 -1.46
CA GLY A 15 0.72 4.20 -0.92
C GLY A 15 0.55 3.09 -1.95
N VAL A 16 0.81 3.34 -3.24
CA VAL A 16 0.77 2.34 -4.32
C VAL A 16 2.03 2.42 -5.19
N ARG A 17 2.68 1.27 -5.43
CA ARG A 17 3.85 1.14 -6.29
C ARG A 17 3.55 0.23 -7.47
N ASN A 18 3.95 0.62 -8.69
CA ASN A 18 3.95 -0.29 -9.84
C ASN A 18 5.14 -1.25 -9.69
N ALA A 19 4.86 -2.55 -9.57
CA ALA A 19 5.90 -3.56 -9.37
C ALA A 19 6.65 -3.93 -10.66
N VAL A 20 6.06 -3.64 -11.83
CA VAL A 20 6.63 -3.95 -13.14
C VAL A 20 7.56 -2.83 -13.61
N ASP A 21 7.04 -1.60 -13.65
CA ASP A 21 7.78 -0.45 -14.17
C ASP A 21 8.57 0.28 -13.07
N GLY A 22 8.29 -0.04 -11.80
CA GLY A 22 8.78 0.71 -10.65
C GLY A 22 8.07 2.04 -10.47
N GLY A 23 8.39 2.71 -9.36
CA GLY A 23 7.83 4.03 -9.03
C GLY A 23 6.42 3.99 -8.44
N TYR A 24 6.05 5.13 -7.85
CA TYR A 24 4.77 5.31 -7.18
C TYR A 24 3.70 5.79 -8.16
N VAL A 25 2.48 5.31 -7.97
CA VAL A 25 1.34 5.61 -8.84
C VAL A 25 0.22 6.20 -8.00
N ASP A 26 -0.37 7.31 -8.46
CA ASP A 26 -1.53 7.89 -7.80
C ASP A 26 -2.72 6.90 -7.86
N PRO A 27 -3.29 6.47 -6.71
CA PRO A 27 -4.51 5.66 -6.65
C PRO A 27 -5.63 6.13 -7.58
N LYS A 28 -5.85 7.44 -7.72
CA LYS A 28 -6.90 7.99 -8.58
C LYS A 28 -6.59 7.80 -10.06
N SER A 29 -5.32 7.86 -10.44
CA SER A 29 -4.89 7.61 -11.82
C SER A 29 -5.06 6.14 -12.26
N LEU A 30 -5.13 5.22 -11.29
CA LEU A 30 -5.45 3.80 -11.52
C LEU A 30 -6.95 3.55 -11.70
N GLY A 31 -7.79 4.56 -11.48
CA GLY A 31 -9.25 4.41 -11.53
C GLY A 31 -9.87 3.84 -10.27
N LEU A 32 -9.14 3.85 -9.14
CA LEU A 32 -9.69 3.48 -7.84
C LEU A 32 -10.77 4.48 -7.39
N SER A 33 -11.72 4.00 -6.60
CA SER A 33 -12.75 4.83 -5.99
C SER A 33 -12.12 5.87 -5.07
N ASP A 34 -12.72 7.07 -5.01
CA ASP A 34 -12.24 8.14 -4.13
C ASP A 34 -12.13 7.66 -2.67
N ARG A 35 -13.10 6.84 -2.24
CA ARG A 35 -13.11 6.25 -0.90
C ARG A 35 -11.88 5.38 -0.64
N LEU A 36 -11.50 4.53 -1.60
CA LEU A 36 -10.35 3.64 -1.43
C LEU A 36 -9.03 4.42 -1.54
N ALA A 37 -8.95 5.37 -2.47
CA ALA A 37 -7.81 6.27 -2.60
C ALA A 37 -7.54 7.06 -1.30
N ASP A 38 -8.58 7.67 -0.71
CA ASP A 38 -8.46 8.42 0.55
C ASP A 38 -8.03 7.52 1.72
N ARG A 39 -8.49 6.26 1.73
CA ARG A 39 -8.11 5.30 2.76
C ARG A 39 -6.66 4.86 2.63
N ILE A 40 -6.16 4.65 1.42
CA ILE A 40 -4.73 4.37 1.17
C ILE A 40 -3.87 5.55 1.63
N ALA A 41 -4.25 6.78 1.29
CA ALA A 41 -3.53 7.98 1.71
C ALA A 41 -3.50 8.12 3.25
N THR A 42 -4.62 7.85 3.90
CA THR A 42 -4.72 7.87 5.37
C THR A 42 -3.83 6.79 6.01
N TRP A 43 -3.87 5.57 5.49
CA TRP A 43 -3.04 4.47 5.95
C TRP A 43 -1.54 4.78 5.78
N GLN A 44 -1.15 5.35 4.64
CA GLN A 44 0.24 5.72 4.39
C GLN A 44 0.74 6.79 5.35
N ALA A 45 -0.07 7.81 5.64
CA ALA A 45 0.27 8.86 6.61
C ALA A 45 0.48 8.27 8.02
N GLN A 46 -0.32 7.29 8.43
CA GLN A 46 -0.11 6.61 9.72
C GLN A 46 1.19 5.78 9.71
N TYR A 47 1.55 5.17 8.58
CA TYR A 47 2.82 4.47 8.44
C TYR A 47 4.01 5.42 8.61
N GLU A 48 3.88 6.65 8.11
CA GLU A 48 4.86 7.72 8.31
C GLU A 48 5.00 8.13 9.78
N GLU A 49 3.90 8.31 10.49
CA GLU A 49 3.95 8.56 11.94
C GLU A 49 4.64 7.43 12.70
N VAL A 50 4.33 6.17 12.35
CA VAL A 50 4.93 4.99 12.98
C VAL A 50 6.42 4.86 12.66
N HIS A 51 6.86 5.30 11.47
CA HIS A 51 8.28 5.39 11.16
C HIS A 51 9.01 6.38 12.06
N PHE A 52 8.48 7.61 12.21
CA PHE A 52 9.10 8.61 13.07
C PHE A 52 9.10 8.20 14.55
N ALA A 53 8.18 7.32 14.95
CA ALA A 53 8.15 6.68 16.26
C ALA A 53 9.13 5.49 16.40
N GLY A 54 9.91 5.15 15.37
CA GLY A 54 10.91 4.08 15.40
C GLY A 54 10.34 2.68 15.17
N PHE A 55 9.23 2.55 14.44
CA PHE A 55 8.58 1.27 14.11
C PHE A 55 8.25 0.39 15.33
N PRO A 56 7.44 0.87 16.30
CA PRO A 56 6.97 0.01 17.38
C PRO A 56 6.19 -1.19 16.83
N ASN A 57 6.67 -2.40 17.12
CA ASN A 57 6.19 -3.67 16.53
C ASN A 57 4.66 -3.83 16.51
N HIS A 58 3.96 -3.43 17.58
CA HIS A 58 2.50 -3.56 17.65
C HIS A 58 1.78 -2.66 16.64
N ARG A 59 2.27 -1.44 16.41
CA ARG A 59 1.70 -0.51 15.42
C ARG A 59 2.01 -0.95 14.00
N VAL A 60 3.23 -1.45 13.76
CA VAL A 60 3.62 -2.02 12.46
C VAL A 60 2.68 -3.17 12.10
N ALA A 61 2.41 -4.08 13.05
CA ALA A 61 1.49 -5.20 12.82
C ALA A 61 0.04 -4.76 12.52
N GLU A 62 -0.46 -3.70 13.18
CA GLU A 62 -1.77 -3.13 12.89
C GLU A 62 -1.84 -2.57 11.46
N LEU A 63 -0.82 -1.81 11.07
CA LEU A 63 -0.73 -1.21 9.74
C LEU A 63 -0.49 -2.23 8.63
N ASP A 64 0.27 -3.29 8.90
CA ASP A 64 0.49 -4.37 7.96
C ASP A 64 -0.82 -5.11 7.66
N LYS A 65 -1.61 -5.40 8.70
CA LYS A 65 -2.93 -6.00 8.54
C LYS A 65 -3.89 -5.10 7.74
N GLU A 66 -3.83 -3.79 7.96
CA GLU A 66 -4.61 -2.86 7.14
C GLU A 66 -4.12 -2.80 5.69
N GLY A 67 -2.80 -2.82 5.48
CA GLY A 67 -2.19 -2.83 4.15
C GLY A 67 -2.56 -4.06 3.32
N GLU A 68 -2.59 -5.25 3.94
CA GLU A 68 -3.09 -6.49 3.33
C GLU A 68 -4.58 -6.38 2.95
N ALA A 69 -5.40 -5.80 3.83
CA ALA A 69 -6.82 -5.57 3.53
C ALA A 69 -7.03 -4.56 2.39
N LEU A 70 -6.21 -3.51 2.33
CA LEU A 70 -6.20 -2.56 1.21
C LEU A 70 -5.80 -3.24 -0.10
N ALA A 71 -4.81 -4.14 -0.08
CA ALA A 71 -4.39 -4.87 -1.26
C ALA A 71 -5.52 -5.74 -1.83
N SER A 72 -6.29 -6.42 -0.97
CA SER A 72 -7.49 -7.16 -1.37
C SER A 72 -8.53 -6.24 -2.04
N MET A 73 -8.82 -5.07 -1.44
CA MET A 73 -9.81 -4.13 -1.98
C MET A 73 -9.37 -3.50 -3.31
N VAL A 74 -8.09 -3.17 -3.44
CA VAL A 74 -7.53 -2.68 -4.71
C VAL A 74 -7.58 -3.75 -5.78
N SER A 75 -7.33 -5.03 -5.44
CA SER A 75 -7.47 -6.15 -6.36
C SER A 75 -8.92 -6.33 -6.86
N GLU A 76 -9.91 -6.11 -5.99
CA GLU A 76 -11.32 -6.15 -6.35
C GLU A 76 -11.73 -5.01 -7.31
N GLU A 77 -11.24 -3.79 -7.08
CA GLU A 77 -11.55 -2.64 -7.94
C GLU A 77 -10.75 -2.64 -9.27
N LEU A 78 -9.50 -3.10 -9.26
CA LEU A 78 -8.62 -3.19 -10.44
C LEU A 78 -8.69 -4.58 -11.09
N SER A 79 -9.90 -5.06 -11.39
CA SER A 79 -10.14 -6.40 -11.94
C SER A 79 -9.11 -6.79 -13.01
N GLY A 80 -8.27 -7.79 -12.71
CA GLY A 80 -7.23 -8.29 -13.62
C GLY A 80 -5.79 -7.82 -13.31
N ALA A 81 -5.58 -6.98 -12.30
CA ALA A 81 -4.26 -6.70 -11.75
C ALA A 81 -3.90 -7.67 -10.61
N LEU A 82 -2.62 -8.04 -10.50
CA LEU A 82 -2.09 -8.69 -9.31
C LEU A 82 -1.74 -7.61 -8.30
N VAL A 83 -2.28 -7.69 -7.09
CA VAL A 83 -2.02 -6.69 -6.04
C VAL A 83 -1.44 -7.38 -4.81
N GLY A 84 -0.25 -6.95 -4.40
CA GLY A 84 0.42 -7.44 -3.20
C GLY A 84 0.60 -6.34 -2.16
N TYR A 85 1.26 -6.69 -1.05
CA TYR A 85 1.55 -5.78 0.05
C TYR A 85 3.05 -5.76 0.39
N PHE A 86 3.59 -4.57 0.68
CA PHE A 86 4.96 -4.38 1.16
C PHE A 86 4.98 -3.67 2.51
N SER A 87 5.51 -4.35 3.53
CA SER A 87 5.74 -3.81 4.87
C SER A 87 7.07 -3.08 4.93
N ASN A 88 7.02 -1.77 5.17
CA ASN A 88 8.21 -0.94 5.38
C ASN A 88 8.82 -1.19 6.78
N GLY A 89 8.01 -1.44 7.81
CA GLY A 89 8.51 -1.72 9.16
C GLY A 89 9.36 -2.99 9.22
N PHE A 90 9.06 -3.99 8.38
CA PHE A 90 9.86 -5.22 8.26
C PHE A 90 10.73 -5.29 6.99
N MET A 91 10.67 -4.25 6.14
CA MET A 91 11.38 -4.18 4.84
C MET A 91 11.18 -5.43 3.96
N LYS A 92 9.95 -5.94 3.87
CA LYS A 92 9.63 -7.14 3.10
C LYS A 92 8.23 -7.11 2.49
N ARG A 93 8.08 -7.83 1.38
CA ARG A 93 6.77 -8.24 0.88
C ARG A 93 6.19 -9.26 1.84
N LEU A 94 4.90 -9.12 2.18
CA LEU A 94 4.15 -10.16 2.88
C LEU A 94 3.31 -10.91 1.84
N ASP A 95 3.28 -12.23 1.98
CA ASP A 95 2.62 -13.16 1.08
C ASP A 95 1.29 -13.63 1.67
#